data_AF-A0A183B5P5-F1
#
_entry.id   AF-A0A183B5P5-F1
#
_cell.length_a   1.000
_cell.length_b   1.000
_cell.length_c   1.000
_cell.angle_alpha   90.00
_cell.angle_beta   90.00
_cell.angle_gamma   90.00
#
_symmetry.space_group_name_H-M   'P 1'
#
loop_
_entity.id
_entity.type
_entity.pdbx_description
1 polymer ?
#
loop_
_entity_poly.entity_id
_entity_poly.type
_entity_poly.pdbx_seq_one_letter_code
_entity_poly.pdbx_strand_id
1 'polypeptide(L)'
;MENGFHPAMLKMLTEKYFPIEFDSLLPVEEKIPHMLDWWAMTHQIIVDCGIHRNALAKTVRECNLVLRDKVKEFTDLLHQHQIPLLIFSAGLGDVIQLLLQRFTMCTDNVRVVSNFMIFNDEDVLVGFEEPVIHTFNKSASSIPALISAGSQATPRRTSVLLLGDSTGDVHMADGATVDDPEGLCGIVLRIGFLNDQVEKNLDIYKSLYDIVLVDPANFTIPLSIVRFVLRLDDTPDSRGEALPNSSRD
;
A
#
# COMPACT_ATOMS: atom_id res chain seq x y z
N MET A 1 34.50 5.91 -9.75
CA MET A 1 33.94 5.21 -10.94
C MET A 1 32.79 4.26 -10.55
N GLU A 2 32.21 4.37 -9.34
CA GLU A 2 31.30 3.35 -8.78
C GLU A 2 29.79 3.66 -8.91
N ASN A 3 29.40 4.93 -9.09
CA ASN A 3 27.98 5.33 -9.00
C ASN A 3 27.06 4.76 -10.11
N GLY A 4 27.60 4.19 -11.18
CA GLY A 4 26.82 3.60 -12.28
C GLY A 4 26.58 2.10 -12.18
N PHE A 5 27.27 1.40 -11.27
CA PHE A 5 27.23 -0.07 -11.18
C PHE A 5 25.95 -0.56 -10.48
N HIS A 6 25.56 0.07 -9.36
CA HIS A 6 24.39 -0.33 -8.58
C HIS A 6 23.07 -0.22 -9.35
N PRO A 7 22.77 0.88 -10.10
CA PRO A 7 21.53 0.96 -10.89
C PRO A 7 21.44 -0.11 -11.98
N ALA A 8 22.55 -0.47 -12.62
CA ALA A 8 22.59 -1.52 -13.63
C ALA A 8 22.30 -2.90 -13.01
N MET A 9 22.87 -3.20 -11.83
CA MET A 9 22.58 -4.45 -11.12
C MET A 9 21.11 -4.56 -10.70
N LEU A 10 20.53 -3.49 -10.13
CA LEU A 10 19.11 -3.47 -9.76
C LEU A 10 18.21 -3.72 -10.97
N LYS A 11 18.56 -3.14 -12.13
CA LYS A 11 17.87 -3.39 -13.39
C LYS A 11 17.97 -4.86 -13.81
N MET A 12 19.16 -5.45 -13.76
CA MET A 12 19.36 -6.87 -14.09
C MET A 12 18.57 -7.81 -13.18
N LEU A 13 18.51 -7.52 -11.87
CA LEU A 13 17.68 -8.30 -10.94
C LEU A 13 16.20 -8.18 -11.32
N THR A 14 15.73 -6.97 -11.63
CA THR A 14 14.34 -6.76 -12.06
C THR A 14 14.03 -7.55 -13.34
N GLU A 15 14.90 -7.47 -14.36
CA GLU A 15 14.73 -8.21 -15.63
C GLU A 15 14.68 -9.73 -15.42
N LYS A 16 15.39 -10.26 -14.41
CA LYS A 16 15.40 -11.68 -14.07
C LYS A 16 14.17 -12.12 -13.29
N TYR A 17 13.79 -11.39 -12.24
CA TYR A 17 12.82 -11.86 -11.24
C TYR A 17 11.39 -11.35 -11.48
N PHE A 18 11.21 -10.19 -12.11
CA PHE A 18 9.89 -9.66 -12.42
C PHE A 18 9.05 -10.61 -13.29
N PRO A 19 9.58 -11.26 -14.36
CA PRO A 19 8.81 -12.24 -15.12
C PRO A 19 8.35 -13.44 -14.28
N ILE A 20 9.15 -13.85 -13.28
CA ILE A 20 8.86 -14.99 -12.40
C ILE A 20 7.73 -14.64 -11.43
N GLU A 21 7.75 -13.43 -10.84
CA GLU A 21 6.70 -12.93 -9.96
C GLU A 21 5.32 -13.00 -10.64
N PHE A 22 5.25 -12.53 -11.89
CA PHE A 22 4.02 -12.45 -12.68
C PHE A 22 3.74 -13.67 -13.58
N ASP A 23 4.49 -14.77 -13.43
CA ASP A 23 4.24 -15.99 -14.21
C ASP A 23 3.00 -16.72 -13.68
N SER A 24 1.90 -16.72 -14.43
CA SER A 24 0.65 -17.40 -14.03
C SER A 24 0.75 -18.93 -14.05
N LEU A 25 1.77 -19.50 -14.70
CA LEU A 25 1.96 -20.95 -14.81
C LEU A 25 2.80 -21.52 -13.67
N LEU A 26 3.57 -20.67 -12.98
CA LEU A 26 4.42 -21.09 -11.88
C LEU A 26 3.64 -21.06 -10.55
N PRO A 27 3.63 -22.14 -9.76
CA PRO A 27 3.01 -22.16 -8.44
C PRO A 27 3.62 -21.11 -7.49
N VAL A 28 2.82 -20.60 -6.55
CA VAL A 28 3.29 -19.57 -5.60
C VAL A 28 4.44 -20.09 -4.75
N GLU A 29 4.39 -21.36 -4.34
CA GLU A 29 5.42 -22.03 -3.53
C GLU A 29 6.77 -22.06 -4.23
N GLU A 30 6.78 -22.20 -5.56
CA GLU A 30 7.99 -22.18 -6.37
C GLU A 30 8.51 -20.75 -6.60
N LYS A 31 7.64 -19.74 -6.54
CA LYS A 31 8.04 -18.32 -6.63
C LYS A 31 8.67 -17.78 -5.36
N ILE A 32 8.27 -18.28 -4.19
CA ILE A 32 8.71 -17.73 -2.90
C ILE A 32 10.24 -17.68 -2.77
N PRO A 33 11.01 -18.75 -3.03
CA PRO A 33 12.47 -18.70 -2.96
C PRO A 33 13.08 -17.64 -3.88
N HIS A 34 12.52 -17.47 -5.08
CA HIS A 34 12.97 -16.45 -6.02
C HIS A 34 12.72 -15.02 -5.53
N MET A 35 11.58 -14.79 -4.85
CA MET A 35 11.29 -13.47 -4.26
C MET A 35 12.23 -13.17 -3.09
N LEU A 36 12.52 -14.17 -2.24
CA LEU A 36 13.48 -14.01 -1.14
C LEU A 36 14.88 -13.68 -1.66
N ASP A 37 15.34 -14.41 -2.67
CA ASP A 37 16.60 -14.14 -3.36
C ASP A 37 16.65 -12.72 -3.95
N TRP A 38 15.58 -12.31 -4.63
CA TRP A 38 15.51 -10.99 -5.25
C TRP A 38 15.58 -9.88 -4.21
N TRP A 39 14.80 -9.98 -3.13
CA TRP A 39 14.80 -9.00 -2.05
C TRP A 39 16.12 -8.96 -1.31
N ALA A 40 16.73 -10.12 -0.99
CA ALA A 40 18.02 -10.19 -0.34
C ALA A 40 19.13 -9.50 -1.17
N MET A 41 19.20 -9.80 -2.48
CA MET A 41 20.19 -9.17 -3.36
C MET A 41 19.92 -7.67 -3.55
N THR A 42 18.66 -7.28 -3.70
CA THR A 42 18.26 -5.87 -3.86
C THR A 42 18.62 -5.06 -2.62
N HIS A 43 18.26 -5.56 -1.43
CA HIS A 43 18.61 -4.93 -0.15
C HIS A 43 20.11 -4.81 0.03
N GLN A 44 20.89 -5.86 -0.28
CA GLN A 44 22.34 -5.79 -0.19
C GLN A 44 22.92 -4.70 -1.10
N ILE A 45 22.46 -4.61 -2.35
CA ILE A 45 22.92 -3.56 -3.28
C ILE A 45 22.59 -2.16 -2.76
N ILE A 46 21.42 -1.97 -2.14
CA ILE A 46 21.01 -0.69 -1.55
C ILE A 46 21.89 -0.35 -0.33
N VAL A 47 22.20 -1.33 0.52
CA VAL A 47 23.12 -1.16 1.67
C VAL A 47 24.52 -0.79 1.19
N ASP A 48 25.03 -1.47 0.15
CA ASP A 48 26.36 -1.22 -0.41
C ASP A 48 26.50 0.20 -1.00
N CYS A 49 25.39 0.87 -1.32
CA CYS A 49 25.40 2.27 -1.75
C CYS A 49 25.73 3.25 -0.60
N GLY A 50 25.74 2.80 0.66
CA GLY A 50 26.08 3.64 1.82
C GLY A 50 25.14 4.84 2.00
N ILE A 51 23.84 4.65 1.77
CA ILE A 51 22.85 5.73 1.75
C ILE A 51 22.73 6.36 3.15
N HIS A 52 23.06 7.64 3.26
CA HIS A 52 22.78 8.41 4.48
C HIS A 52 21.29 8.79 4.55
N ARG A 53 20.67 8.69 5.74
CA ARG A 53 19.29 9.11 6.02
C ARG A 53 18.89 10.47 5.43
N ASN A 54 19.78 11.47 5.50
CA ASN A 54 19.51 12.81 4.94
C ASN A 54 19.45 12.81 3.41
N ALA A 55 20.28 12.00 2.75
CA ALA A 55 20.26 11.83 1.30
C ALA A 55 19.00 11.10 0.85
N LEU A 56 18.52 10.12 1.61
CA LEU A 56 17.23 9.46 1.39
C LEU A 56 16.08 10.48 1.46
N ALA A 57 15.99 11.25 2.55
CA ALA A 57 14.95 12.26 2.73
C ALA A 57 14.96 13.31 1.63
N LYS A 58 16.15 13.75 1.18
CA LYS A 58 16.29 14.65 0.03
C LYS A 58 15.77 14.01 -1.26
N THR A 59 16.19 12.78 -1.55
CA THR A 59 15.76 12.03 -2.74
C THR A 59 14.24 11.88 -2.80
N VAL A 60 13.60 11.52 -1.68
CA VAL A 60 12.14 11.38 -1.61
C VAL A 60 11.41 12.72 -1.79
N ARG A 61 12.00 13.83 -1.32
CA ARG A 61 11.44 15.17 -1.53
C ARG A 61 11.49 15.59 -3.00
N GLU A 62 12.57 15.22 -3.69
CA GLU A 62 12.87 15.63 -5.06
C GLU A 62 12.36 14.64 -6.13
N CYS A 63 11.86 13.47 -5.72
CA CYS A 63 11.38 12.48 -6.68
C CYS A 63 10.06 12.90 -7.36
N ASN A 64 9.90 12.44 -8.60
CA ASN A 64 8.70 12.66 -9.43
C ASN A 64 7.61 11.61 -9.15
N LEU A 65 7.38 11.28 -7.87
CA LEU A 65 6.32 10.37 -7.49
C LEU A 65 4.97 11.09 -7.57
N VAL A 66 3.98 10.41 -8.17
CA VAL A 66 2.61 10.89 -8.28
C VAL A 66 1.69 9.91 -7.56
N LEU A 67 0.83 10.46 -6.70
CA LEU A 67 -0.25 9.71 -6.07
C LEU A 67 -1.44 9.60 -7.03
N ARG A 68 -2.20 8.51 -6.94
CA ARG A 68 -3.47 8.42 -7.70
C ARG A 68 -4.42 9.53 -7.29
N ASP A 69 -5.14 10.07 -8.26
CA ASP A 69 -6.16 11.09 -8.01
C ASP A 69 -7.11 10.64 -6.92
N LYS A 70 -7.49 11.59 -6.05
CA LYS A 70 -8.39 11.42 -4.90
C LYS A 70 -7.87 10.57 -3.73
N VAL A 71 -6.63 10.05 -3.76
CA VAL A 71 -6.12 9.30 -2.60
C VAL A 71 -6.05 10.17 -1.34
N LYS A 72 -5.72 11.46 -1.48
CA LYS A 72 -5.67 12.40 -0.36
C LYS A 72 -7.06 12.61 0.25
N GLU A 73 -8.07 12.85 -0.59
CA GLU A 73 -9.47 12.96 -0.17
C GLU A 73 -9.93 11.70 0.56
N PHE A 74 -9.56 10.53 0.03
CA PHE A 74 -9.84 9.24 0.66
C PHE A 74 -9.20 9.13 2.04
N THR A 75 -7.90 9.40 2.18
CA THR A 75 -7.22 9.31 3.48
C THR A 75 -7.70 10.33 4.49
N ASP A 76 -8.03 11.54 4.05
CA ASP A 76 -8.59 12.59 4.92
C ASP A 76 -9.94 12.18 5.48
N LEU A 77 -10.79 11.59 4.62
CA LEU A 77 -12.10 11.07 5.04
C LEU A 77 -11.95 9.94 6.08
N LEU A 78 -11.01 9.01 5.86
CA LEU A 78 -10.72 7.96 6.84
C LEU A 78 -10.26 8.55 8.18
N HIS A 79 -9.38 9.54 8.16
CA HIS A 79 -8.88 10.19 9.37
C HIS A 79 -9.99 10.94 10.12
N GLN A 80 -10.82 11.71 9.41
CA GLN A 80 -11.95 12.45 9.99
C GLN A 80 -12.92 11.54 10.75
N HIS A 81 -13.15 10.33 10.22
CA HIS A 81 -14.03 9.34 10.83
C HIS A 81 -13.30 8.31 11.70
N GLN A 82 -12.00 8.53 11.99
CA GLN A 82 -11.18 7.66 12.84
C GLN A 82 -11.17 6.19 12.37
N ILE A 83 -11.24 5.99 11.05
CA ILE A 83 -11.17 4.67 10.41
C ILE A 83 -9.69 4.28 10.30
N PRO A 84 -9.25 3.16 10.89
CA PRO A 84 -7.88 2.71 10.79
C PRO A 84 -7.48 2.43 9.33
N LEU A 85 -6.34 2.97 8.91
CA LEU A 85 -5.73 2.68 7.61
C LEU A 85 -4.41 1.93 7.84
N LEU A 86 -4.35 0.69 7.37
CA LEU A 86 -3.12 -0.10 7.33
C LEU A 86 -2.56 -0.07 5.91
N ILE A 87 -1.35 0.47 5.77
CA ILE A 87 -0.54 0.38 4.55
C ILE A 87 0.40 -0.80 4.72
N PHE A 88 0.11 -1.91 4.03
CA PHE A 88 0.94 -3.11 4.06
C PHE A 88 1.68 -3.26 2.74
N SER A 89 2.98 -3.00 2.75
CA SER A 89 3.78 -2.88 1.53
C SER A 89 5.03 -3.76 1.59
N ALA A 90 5.31 -4.47 0.50
CA ALA A 90 6.59 -5.14 0.30
C ALA A 90 7.70 -4.14 -0.07
N GLY A 91 7.40 -2.85 -0.25
CA GLY A 91 8.38 -1.82 -0.58
C GLY A 91 9.26 -1.38 0.60
N LEU A 92 9.79 -0.17 0.49
CA LEU A 92 10.69 0.44 1.48
C LEU A 92 9.90 1.31 2.47
N GLY A 93 9.84 0.90 3.73
CA GLY A 93 9.01 1.53 4.78
C GLY A 93 9.37 2.99 5.04
N ASP A 94 10.66 3.32 5.16
CA ASP A 94 11.14 4.69 5.39
C ASP A 94 10.76 5.63 4.24
N VAL A 95 10.82 5.14 3.00
CA VAL A 95 10.40 5.91 1.83
C VAL A 95 8.90 6.19 1.90
N ILE A 96 8.09 5.19 2.25
CA ILE A 96 6.63 5.35 2.40
C ILE A 96 6.33 6.38 3.49
N GLN A 97 6.98 6.31 4.65
CA GLN A 97 6.77 7.30 5.72
C GLN A 97 7.15 8.71 5.29
N LEU A 98 8.28 8.89 4.60
CA LEU A 98 8.69 10.19 4.05
C LEU A 98 7.69 10.72 3.01
N LEU A 99 7.11 9.84 2.18
CA LEU A 99 6.05 10.22 1.24
C LEU A 99 4.77 10.63 1.96
N LEU A 100 4.34 9.87 2.98
CA LEU A 100 3.17 10.23 3.79
C LEU A 100 3.35 11.60 4.47
N GLN A 101 4.56 11.90 4.96
CA GLN A 101 4.88 13.24 5.48
C GLN A 101 4.81 14.30 4.37
N ARG A 102 5.45 14.05 3.21
CA ARG A 102 5.46 14.97 2.05
C ARG A 102 4.04 15.33 1.58
N PHE A 103 3.12 14.36 1.57
CA PHE A 103 1.74 14.55 1.13
C PHE A 103 0.75 14.90 2.26
N THR A 104 1.24 15.14 3.48
CA THR A 104 0.40 15.47 4.66
C THR A 104 -0.66 14.38 4.93
N MET A 105 -0.24 13.11 4.85
CA MET A 105 -1.06 11.90 5.05
C MET A 105 -0.57 11.07 6.25
N CYS A 106 0.43 11.55 6.99
CA CYS A 106 0.92 10.90 8.21
C CYS A 106 0.01 11.24 9.40
N THR A 107 -1.19 10.66 9.43
CA THR A 107 -2.18 10.85 10.50
C THR A 107 -2.18 9.69 11.51
N ASP A 108 -2.78 9.92 12.68
CA ASP A 108 -2.77 8.99 13.82
C ASP A 108 -3.45 7.63 13.55
N ASN A 109 -4.45 7.61 12.67
CA ASN A 109 -5.17 6.43 12.21
C ASN A 109 -4.39 5.60 11.17
N VAL A 110 -3.25 6.09 10.67
CA VAL A 110 -2.42 5.39 9.70
C VAL A 110 -1.37 4.54 10.40
N ARG A 111 -1.20 3.31 9.91
CA ARG A 111 -0.13 2.39 10.30
C ARG A 111 0.54 1.85 9.04
N VAL A 112 1.87 1.75 9.06
CA VAL A 112 2.67 1.24 7.96
C VAL A 112 3.38 -0.03 8.41
N VAL A 113 3.24 -1.10 7.64
CA VAL A 113 3.99 -2.35 7.79
C VAL A 113 4.71 -2.60 6.49
N SER A 114 6.05 -2.60 6.53
CA SER A 114 6.90 -2.67 5.34
C SER A 114 8.35 -3.01 5.70
N ASN A 115 9.24 -3.11 4.73
CA ASN A 115 10.66 -3.36 4.95
C ASN A 115 11.34 -2.05 5.40
N PHE A 116 11.59 -1.90 6.70
CA PHE A 116 12.23 -0.71 7.27
C PHE A 116 13.76 -0.83 7.23
N MET A 117 14.41 0.31 7.01
CA MET A 117 15.86 0.45 6.93
C MET A 117 16.46 0.56 8.34
N ILE A 118 17.56 -0.16 8.55
CA ILE A 118 18.38 -0.06 9.77
C ILE A 118 19.56 0.88 9.46
N PHE A 119 19.67 1.97 10.23
CA PHE A 119 20.77 2.91 10.14
C PHE A 119 21.69 2.77 11.35
N ASN A 120 22.99 2.96 11.16
CA ASN A 120 23.97 3.00 12.24
C ASN A 120 23.98 4.36 12.97
N ASP A 121 24.86 4.51 13.96
CA ASP A 121 25.02 5.74 14.76
C ASP A 121 25.45 6.97 13.91
N GLU A 122 25.94 6.74 12.69
CA GLU A 122 26.33 7.79 11.73
C GLU A 122 25.22 8.08 10.70
N ASP A 123 24.00 7.56 10.91
CA ASP A 123 22.85 7.70 10.00
C ASP A 123 23.09 7.12 8.59
N VAL A 124 24.00 6.14 8.48
CA VAL A 124 24.27 5.39 7.24
C VAL A 124 23.50 4.07 7.27
N LEU A 125 22.85 3.75 6.15
CA LEU A 125 22.12 2.49 5.96
C LEU A 125 23.07 1.29 6.08
N VAL A 126 22.74 0.35 6.97
CA VAL A 126 23.52 -0.88 7.20
C VAL A 126 22.72 -2.17 7.01
N GLY A 127 21.40 -2.09 6.87
CA GLY A 127 20.57 -3.26 6.71
C GLY A 127 19.08 -2.95 6.64
N PHE A 128 18.26 -3.99 6.71
CA PHE A 128 16.81 -3.93 6.76
C PHE A 128 16.29 -4.78 7.92
N GLU A 129 15.14 -4.40 8.47
CA GLU A 129 14.45 -5.18 9.50
C GLU A 129 13.96 -6.52 8.92
N GLU A 130 14.04 -7.57 9.73
CA GLU A 130 13.57 -8.91 9.42
C GLU A 130 12.28 -9.23 10.18
N PRO A 131 11.37 -10.08 9.65
CA PRO A 131 11.49 -10.80 8.37
C PRO A 131 11.17 -9.91 7.16
N VAL A 132 11.83 -10.17 6.03
CA VAL A 132 11.50 -9.54 4.73
C VAL A 132 10.03 -9.76 4.36
N ILE A 133 9.34 -8.67 4.02
CA ILE A 133 8.01 -8.67 3.41
C ILE A 133 8.16 -8.65 1.89
N HIS A 134 7.57 -9.64 1.22
CA HIS A 134 7.51 -9.76 -0.23
C HIS A 134 6.07 -10.01 -0.68
N THR A 135 5.81 -10.02 -1.99
CA THR A 135 4.46 -10.08 -2.58
C THR A 135 3.60 -11.26 -2.10
N PHE A 136 4.21 -12.36 -1.67
CA PHE A 136 3.52 -13.61 -1.31
C PHE A 136 3.48 -13.91 0.21
N ASN A 137 3.93 -13.00 1.07
CA ASN A 137 3.85 -13.18 2.54
C ASN A 137 3.11 -12.05 3.27
N LYS A 138 2.34 -11.24 2.52
CA LYS A 138 1.50 -10.18 3.07
C LYS A 138 0.18 -10.73 3.59
N SER A 139 0.14 -11.08 4.87
CA SER A 139 -1.11 -11.45 5.57
C SER A 139 -1.24 -10.67 6.87
N ALA A 140 -2.43 -10.17 7.22
CA ALA A 140 -2.61 -9.49 8.51
C ALA A 140 -2.26 -10.41 9.69
N SER A 141 -2.43 -11.72 9.52
CA SER A 141 -2.02 -12.75 10.47
C SER A 141 -0.50 -12.82 10.72
N SER A 142 0.34 -12.28 9.83
CA SER A 142 1.79 -12.25 10.01
C SER A 142 2.29 -11.01 10.75
N ILE A 143 1.42 -10.02 11.02
CA ILE A 143 1.79 -8.75 11.65
C ILE A 143 1.79 -8.91 13.17
N PRO A 144 2.97 -8.94 13.84
CA PRO A 144 3.03 -9.20 15.27
C PRO A 144 2.29 -8.17 16.12
N ALA A 145 2.20 -6.91 15.65
CA ALA A 145 1.45 -5.85 16.32
C ALA A 145 -0.07 -6.09 16.31
N LEU A 146 -0.60 -6.77 15.28
CA LEU A 146 -2.01 -7.18 15.23
C LEU A 146 -2.26 -8.45 16.04
N ILE A 147 -1.28 -9.35 16.08
CA ILE A 147 -1.32 -10.60 16.88
C ILE A 147 -1.21 -10.32 18.39
N SER A 148 -0.27 -9.45 18.79
CA SER A 148 0.04 -9.12 20.20
C SER A 148 -1.01 -8.21 20.84
N ALA A 149 -1.82 -7.54 20.02
CA ALA A 149 -3.04 -6.87 20.47
C ALA A 149 -4.17 -7.86 20.82
N GLY A 150 -3.92 -9.18 20.68
CA GLY A 150 -4.78 -10.30 21.05
C GLY A 150 -4.98 -10.50 22.56
N SER A 151 -5.17 -9.42 23.33
CA SER A 151 -5.75 -9.55 24.68
C SER A 151 -6.66 -8.41 25.11
N GLN A 152 -6.55 -7.15 24.65
CA GLN A 152 -7.47 -6.08 25.11
C GLN A 152 -7.59 -4.79 24.25
N ALA A 153 -6.83 -4.57 23.15
CA ALA A 153 -6.64 -3.20 22.65
C ALA A 153 -7.03 -2.86 21.19
N THR A 154 -7.27 -3.84 20.30
CA THR A 154 -7.77 -3.54 18.95
C THR A 154 -9.12 -4.23 18.73
N PRO A 155 -10.21 -3.48 18.50
CA PRO A 155 -11.50 -4.09 18.17
C PRO A 155 -11.32 -4.86 16.86
N ARG A 156 -11.44 -6.19 16.91
CA ARG A 156 -11.55 -7.04 15.70
C ARG A 156 -12.70 -6.47 14.85
N ARG A 157 -12.42 -6.14 13.59
CA ARG A 157 -13.36 -5.40 12.74
C ARG A 157 -14.19 -6.38 11.91
N THR A 158 -15.48 -6.09 11.78
CA THR A 158 -16.43 -6.91 11.02
C THR A 158 -16.38 -6.67 9.51
N SER A 159 -15.74 -5.58 9.08
CA SER A 159 -15.72 -5.15 7.69
C SER A 159 -14.36 -4.58 7.30
N VAL A 160 -13.84 -4.99 6.14
CA VAL A 160 -12.54 -4.56 5.60
C VAL A 160 -12.73 -4.15 4.14
N LEU A 161 -12.17 -3.01 3.77
CA LEU A 161 -11.98 -2.61 2.37
C LEU A 161 -10.50 -2.86 2.02
N LEU A 162 -10.25 -3.83 1.16
CA LEU A 162 -8.91 -4.18 0.70
C LEU A 162 -8.66 -3.55 -0.67
N LEU A 163 -7.55 -2.84 -0.80
CA LEU A 163 -7.07 -2.24 -2.04
C LEU A 163 -5.71 -2.85 -2.37
N GLY A 164 -5.57 -3.44 -3.55
CA GLY A 164 -4.32 -4.08 -3.99
C GLY A 164 -4.10 -3.92 -5.49
N ASP A 165 -2.89 -4.21 -5.96
CA ASP A 165 -2.52 -4.13 -7.38
C ASP A 165 -1.75 -5.35 -7.87
N SER A 166 -1.57 -6.36 -7.00
CA SER A 166 -0.99 -7.65 -7.36
C SER A 166 -1.96 -8.79 -7.03
N THR A 167 -1.67 -9.99 -7.52
CA THR A 167 -2.42 -11.19 -7.13
C THR A 167 -2.14 -11.63 -5.70
N GLY A 168 -1.02 -11.20 -5.09
CA GLY A 168 -0.66 -11.53 -3.72
C GLY A 168 -1.37 -10.66 -2.68
N ASP A 169 -1.79 -9.45 -3.05
CA ASP A 169 -2.39 -8.50 -2.10
C ASP A 169 -3.77 -8.90 -1.59
N VAL A 170 -4.47 -9.82 -2.27
CA VAL A 170 -5.78 -10.33 -1.83
C VAL A 170 -5.74 -11.00 -0.46
N HIS A 171 -4.56 -11.44 -0.03
CA HIS A 171 -4.28 -12.09 1.24
C HIS A 171 -4.00 -11.10 2.38
N MET A 172 -3.90 -9.80 2.11
CA MET A 172 -3.60 -8.80 3.16
C MET A 172 -4.66 -8.74 4.26
N ALA A 173 -5.91 -9.11 3.95
CA ALA A 173 -6.99 -9.17 4.93
C ALA A 173 -7.06 -10.51 5.68
N ASP A 174 -6.25 -11.51 5.32
CA ASP A 174 -6.29 -12.83 5.95
C ASP A 174 -5.87 -12.70 7.43
N GLY A 175 -6.78 -13.08 8.33
CA GLY A 175 -6.61 -12.90 9.78
C GLY A 175 -6.96 -11.50 10.32
N ALA A 176 -7.47 -10.58 9.49
CA ALA A 176 -7.91 -9.24 9.93
C ALA A 176 -9.34 -9.21 10.50
N THR A 177 -10.16 -10.22 10.22
CA THR A 177 -11.58 -10.33 10.61
C THR A 177 -11.78 -11.32 11.78
N VAL A 178 -12.92 -11.21 12.49
CA VAL A 178 -13.25 -12.03 13.68
C VAL A 178 -13.32 -13.50 13.35
N ASP A 179 -12.56 -14.34 14.06
CA ASP A 179 -12.68 -15.81 14.07
C ASP A 179 -12.79 -16.41 12.67
N ASP A 180 -11.92 -15.93 11.79
CA ASP A 180 -12.02 -16.14 10.36
C ASP A 180 -10.68 -16.49 9.70
N PRO A 181 -10.14 -17.69 9.95
CA PRO A 181 -8.95 -18.17 9.27
C PRO A 181 -9.14 -18.37 7.76
N GLU A 182 -10.38 -18.33 7.25
CA GLU A 182 -10.75 -18.61 5.85
C GLU A 182 -11.43 -17.43 5.11
N GLY A 183 -11.71 -16.30 5.76
CA GLY A 183 -12.36 -15.12 5.16
C GLY A 183 -13.90 -15.15 5.04
N LEU A 184 -14.59 -16.03 5.79
CA LEU A 184 -16.02 -16.31 5.82
C LEU A 184 -16.86 -15.60 6.92
N CYS A 185 -16.27 -15.13 8.02
CA CYS A 185 -16.99 -14.52 9.16
C CYS A 185 -16.97 -12.98 9.16
N GLY A 186 -16.03 -12.36 8.44
CA GLY A 186 -16.02 -10.91 8.19
C GLY A 186 -16.35 -10.56 6.74
N ILE A 187 -16.81 -9.32 6.50
CA ILE A 187 -17.06 -8.84 5.14
C ILE A 187 -15.79 -8.16 4.62
N VAL A 188 -15.14 -8.77 3.63
CA VAL A 188 -14.00 -8.17 2.92
C VAL A 188 -14.44 -7.80 1.52
N LEU A 189 -14.41 -6.51 1.19
CA LEU A 189 -14.57 -6.03 -0.19
C LEU A 189 -13.19 -5.78 -0.79
N ARG A 190 -12.85 -6.48 -1.87
CA ARG A 190 -11.54 -6.43 -2.53
C ARG A 190 -11.63 -5.61 -3.82
N ILE A 191 -10.80 -4.58 -3.93
CA ILE A 191 -10.64 -3.76 -5.14
C ILE A 191 -9.22 -3.91 -5.67
N GLY A 192 -9.10 -4.39 -6.90
CA GLY A 192 -7.83 -4.62 -7.58
C GLY A 192 -7.55 -3.55 -8.63
N PHE A 193 -6.42 -2.88 -8.56
CA PHE A 193 -5.92 -1.98 -9.60
C PHE A 193 -5.12 -2.79 -10.62
N LEU A 194 -5.66 -2.98 -11.83
CA LEU A 194 -4.99 -3.67 -12.92
C LEU A 194 -4.29 -2.64 -13.82
N ASN A 195 -3.01 -2.42 -13.54
CA ASN A 195 -2.20 -1.37 -14.19
C ASN A 195 -1.59 -1.83 -15.53
N ASP A 196 -1.11 -3.07 -15.61
CA ASP A 196 -0.33 -3.58 -16.72
C ASP A 196 -0.84 -4.92 -17.25
N GLN A 197 -0.51 -5.24 -18.52
CA GLN A 197 -0.83 -6.51 -19.17
C GLN A 197 -2.31 -6.92 -19.02
N VAL A 198 -3.22 -5.96 -19.20
CA VAL A 198 -4.67 -6.11 -18.94
C VAL A 198 -5.22 -7.37 -19.59
N GLU A 199 -4.96 -7.59 -20.89
CA GLU A 199 -5.47 -8.75 -21.64
C GLU A 199 -5.04 -10.10 -21.03
N LYS A 200 -3.82 -10.17 -20.48
CA LYS A 200 -3.27 -11.39 -19.88
C LYS A 200 -3.84 -11.64 -18.48
N ASN A 201 -4.02 -10.58 -17.71
CA ASN A 201 -4.25 -10.67 -16.26
C ASN A 201 -5.73 -10.50 -15.86
N LEU A 202 -6.57 -9.94 -16.73
CA LEU A 202 -7.94 -9.56 -16.39
C LEU A 202 -8.78 -10.71 -15.83
N ASP A 203 -8.68 -11.91 -16.41
CA ASP A 203 -9.48 -13.06 -15.96
C ASP A 203 -9.08 -13.54 -14.56
N ILE A 204 -7.78 -13.52 -14.26
CA ILE A 204 -7.26 -13.81 -12.91
C ILE A 204 -7.66 -12.71 -11.93
N TYR A 205 -7.63 -11.44 -12.33
CA TYR A 205 -8.06 -10.36 -11.42
C TYR A 205 -9.55 -10.45 -11.10
N LYS A 206 -10.38 -10.80 -12.09
CA LYS A 206 -11.83 -11.00 -11.89
C LYS A 206 -12.16 -12.20 -11.01
N SER A 207 -11.29 -13.21 -10.93
CA SER A 207 -11.49 -14.33 -10.01
C SER A 207 -11.02 -14.04 -8.58
N LEU A 208 -10.12 -13.06 -8.41
CA LEU A 208 -9.49 -12.72 -7.12
C LEU A 208 -10.09 -11.48 -6.43
N TYR A 209 -10.58 -10.51 -7.21
CA TYR A 209 -11.11 -9.23 -6.72
C TYR A 209 -12.59 -9.06 -7.05
N ASP A 210 -13.35 -8.47 -6.12
CA ASP A 210 -14.77 -8.16 -6.32
C ASP A 210 -14.97 -7.03 -7.35
N ILE A 211 -14.06 -6.05 -7.33
CA ILE A 211 -14.03 -4.92 -8.26
C ILE A 211 -12.63 -4.82 -8.87
N VAL A 212 -12.54 -4.84 -10.20
CA VAL A 212 -11.29 -4.62 -10.93
C VAL A 212 -11.32 -3.25 -11.60
N LEU A 213 -10.36 -2.39 -11.26
CA LEU A 213 -10.18 -1.07 -11.85
C LEU A 213 -9.02 -1.13 -12.85
N VAL A 214 -9.34 -1.01 -14.13
CA VAL A 214 -8.35 -1.01 -15.23
C VAL A 214 -7.87 0.43 -15.47
N ASP A 215 -6.57 0.60 -15.71
CA ASP A 215 -5.94 1.92 -15.90
C ASP A 215 -6.51 2.71 -17.11
N PRO A 216 -6.61 4.06 -17.06
CA PRO A 216 -6.27 4.98 -15.98
C PRO A 216 -7.24 4.92 -14.80
N ALA A 217 -6.80 4.39 -13.67
CA ALA A 217 -7.63 4.16 -12.48
C ALA A 217 -7.29 5.13 -11.35
N ASN A 218 -8.30 5.55 -10.59
CA ASN A 218 -8.15 6.50 -9.48
C ASN A 218 -8.98 6.07 -8.25
N PHE A 219 -8.93 6.85 -7.17
CA PHE A 219 -9.62 6.53 -5.92
C PHE A 219 -11.10 6.94 -5.89
N THR A 220 -11.74 7.25 -7.02
CA THR A 220 -13.17 7.61 -7.05
C THR A 220 -14.06 6.49 -6.51
N ILE A 221 -13.84 5.24 -6.96
CA ILE A 221 -14.64 4.09 -6.51
C ILE A 221 -14.40 3.79 -5.02
N PRO A 222 -13.15 3.63 -4.53
CA PRO A 222 -12.89 3.49 -3.09
C PRO A 222 -13.51 4.61 -2.23
N LEU A 223 -13.37 5.87 -2.66
CA LEU A 223 -13.93 7.03 -1.96
C LEU A 223 -15.46 6.98 -1.92
N SER A 224 -16.11 6.65 -3.03
CA SER A 224 -17.57 6.57 -3.12
C SER A 224 -18.14 5.48 -2.23
N ILE A 225 -17.47 4.32 -2.15
CA ILE A 225 -17.86 3.23 -1.26
C ILE A 225 -17.81 3.66 0.20
N VAL A 226 -16.71 4.31 0.62
CA VAL A 226 -16.58 4.79 2.00
C VAL A 226 -17.64 5.84 2.33
N ARG A 227 -17.88 6.80 1.42
CA ARG A 227 -18.96 7.80 1.60
C ARG A 227 -20.33 7.15 1.76
N PHE A 228 -20.64 6.17 0.90
CA PHE A 228 -21.89 5.43 0.97
C PHE A 228 -22.07 4.69 2.30
N VAL A 229 -21.03 3.98 2.76
CA VAL A 229 -21.05 3.27 4.05
C VAL A 229 -21.24 4.24 5.22
N LEU A 230 -20.62 5.41 5.15
CA LEU A 230 -20.74 6.47 6.15
C LEU A 230 -22.05 7.28 6.04
N ARG A 231 -22.89 7.00 5.02
CA ARG A 231 -24.13 7.74 4.72
C ARG A 231 -23.88 9.24 4.56
N LEU A 232 -22.77 9.59 3.91
CA LEU A 232 -22.49 10.97 3.53
C LEU A 232 -23.26 11.24 2.24
N ASP A 233 -24.28 12.09 2.31
CA ASP A 233 -25.01 12.52 1.13
C ASP A 233 -24.07 13.34 0.22
N ASP A 234 -24.03 13.01 -1.07
CA ASP A 234 -23.47 13.89 -2.10
C ASP A 234 -24.43 15.09 -2.32
N THR A 235 -24.66 15.89 -1.28
CA THR A 235 -25.34 17.17 -1.44
C THR A 235 -24.31 18.20 -1.89
N PRO A 236 -24.42 18.75 -3.13
CA PRO A 236 -23.62 19.92 -3.48
C PRO A 236 -24.00 21.04 -2.52
N ASP A 237 -22.98 21.68 -1.95
CA ASP A 237 -23.09 22.76 -0.97
C ASP A 237 -23.94 23.90 -1.55
N SER A 238 -25.23 23.90 -1.21
CA SER A 238 -26.17 24.97 -1.53
C SER A 238 -26.10 26.03 -0.44
N ARG A 239 -24.93 26.67 -0.31
CA ARG A 239 -24.74 27.86 0.50
C ARG A 239 -23.98 28.89 -0.31
N GLY A 240 -24.71 29.75 -1.03
CA GLY A 240 -24.05 30.87 -1.69
C GLY A 240 -24.86 31.76 -2.63
N GLU A 241 -26.16 31.56 -2.87
CA GLU A 241 -26.96 32.58 -3.56
C GLU A 241 -27.84 33.32 -2.54
N ALA A 242 -27.26 34.34 -1.92
CA ALA A 242 -28.03 35.39 -1.28
C ALA A 242 -28.73 36.19 -2.39
N LEU A 243 -30.06 36.08 -2.45
CA LEU A 243 -30.94 36.91 -3.26
C LEU A 243 -30.62 38.40 -3.03
N PRO A 244 -30.54 39.24 -4.08
CA PRO A 244 -30.40 40.67 -3.90
C PRO A 244 -31.69 41.23 -3.28
N ASN A 245 -31.54 41.88 -2.13
CA ASN A 245 -32.55 42.73 -1.51
C ASN A 245 -33.07 43.74 -2.54
N SER A 246 -34.34 43.62 -2.92
CA SER A 246 -35.07 44.73 -3.54
C SER A 246 -35.55 45.65 -2.41
N SER A 247 -34.89 46.78 -2.28
CA SER A 247 -35.35 47.93 -1.50
C SER A 247 -34.86 49.19 -2.21
N ARG A 248 -35.77 50.17 -2.36
CA ARG A 248 -35.68 51.46 -3.06
C ARG A 248 -36.18 51.40 -4.51
N ASP A 249 -37.15 52.19 -4.96
CA ASP A 249 -37.98 53.27 -4.39
C ASP A 249 -39.33 53.25 -5.12
#